data_AF-A0A7N0TPW5-F1
#
_entry.id   AF-A0A7N0TPW5-F1
#
_cell.length_a   1.000
_cell.length_b   1.000
_cell.length_c   1.000
_cell.angle_alpha   90.00
_cell.angle_beta   90.00
_cell.angle_gamma   90.00
#
_symmetry.space_group_name_H-M   'P 1'
#
loop_
_entity.id
_entity.type
_entity.pdbx_description
1 polymer ?
#
loop_
_entity_poly.entity_id
_entity_poly.type
_entity_poly.pdbx_seq_one_letter_code
_entity_poly.pdbx_strand_id
1 'polypeptide(L)'
;MIPMASLEKNDLPANKEAASAEQESFEEKPNEVASLVNPAISVEKLSPAPHAQRPFYVDGPGEVLQQTQLQAIAASADIRDALENEEIQNLILNIDSSQNAELELDKAMKSEVFQNFTDKILSSLNTKPDHK
;
A
#
# COMPACT_ATOMS: atom_id res chain seq x y z
N MET A 1 63.16 -14.31 -18.00
CA MET A 1 62.55 -13.76 -19.23
C MET A 1 62.12 -14.91 -20.11
N ILE A 2 60.81 -15.04 -20.38
CA ILE A 2 60.22 -15.88 -21.43
C ILE A 2 59.15 -15.01 -22.11
N PRO A 3 59.06 -14.93 -23.45
CA PRO A 3 58.16 -14.01 -24.16
C PRO A 3 56.86 -14.66 -24.67
N MET A 4 55.83 -13.83 -24.87
CA MET A 4 54.77 -13.82 -25.93
C MET A 4 54.11 -15.18 -26.33
N ALA A 5 52.78 -15.33 -26.45
CA ALA A 5 51.81 -14.49 -27.18
C ALA A 5 50.36 -15.05 -27.02
N SER A 6 49.36 -14.36 -27.59
CA SER A 6 48.00 -14.88 -27.93
C SER A 6 47.08 -15.20 -26.73
N LEU A 7 45.74 -15.25 -26.79
CA LEU A 7 44.66 -14.93 -27.75
C LEU A 7 43.39 -14.66 -26.87
N GLU A 8 42.26 -14.01 -27.23
CA GLU A 8 41.80 -13.26 -28.41
C GLU A 8 40.71 -12.24 -27.99
N LYS A 9 40.25 -11.36 -28.89
CA LYS A 9 39.03 -10.54 -28.72
C LYS A 9 37.78 -11.36 -29.06
N ASN A 10 36.77 -11.34 -28.18
CA ASN A 10 35.42 -11.80 -28.51
C ASN A 10 34.52 -10.60 -28.78
N ASP A 11 34.34 -10.31 -30.07
CA ASP A 11 33.37 -9.34 -30.57
C ASP A 11 31.92 -9.79 -30.36
N LEU A 12 31.04 -8.81 -30.22
CA LEU A 12 29.60 -8.96 -30.02
C LEU A 12 28.87 -9.09 -31.37
N PRO A 13 28.07 -10.14 -31.64
CA PRO A 13 27.26 -10.20 -32.85
C PRO A 13 25.83 -9.69 -32.64
N ALA A 14 25.56 -8.52 -33.21
CA ALA A 14 24.34 -8.12 -33.90
C ALA A 14 22.98 -8.63 -33.36
N ASN A 15 22.27 -7.76 -32.64
CA ASN A 15 20.81 -7.78 -32.57
C ASN A 15 20.24 -7.52 -33.98
N LYS A 16 19.48 -8.47 -34.53
CA LYS A 16 18.83 -8.31 -35.82
C LYS A 16 17.55 -7.50 -35.70
N GLU A 17 17.39 -6.61 -36.67
CA GLU A 17 16.18 -5.89 -37.02
C GLU A 17 14.96 -6.82 -37.20
N ALA A 18 13.84 -6.41 -36.64
CA ALA A 18 12.50 -6.85 -37.05
C ALA A 18 11.56 -5.66 -36.89
N ALA A 19 11.38 -4.90 -37.97
CA ALA A 19 10.32 -3.91 -38.05
C ALA A 19 8.97 -4.61 -38.22
N SER A 20 7.94 -4.15 -37.51
CA SER A 20 6.57 -4.22 -37.99
C SER A 20 5.78 -3.05 -37.41
N ALA A 21 5.41 -2.11 -38.26
CA ALA A 21 4.41 -1.10 -37.95
C ALA A 21 3.02 -1.72 -38.15
N GLU A 22 2.06 -1.36 -37.29
CA GLU A 22 0.59 -1.38 -37.48
C GLU A 22 -0.06 -1.22 -36.09
N GLN A 23 -1.10 -0.41 -35.87
CA GLN A 23 -1.61 0.72 -36.66
C GLN A 23 -2.46 1.56 -35.68
N GLU A 24 -2.16 2.85 -35.49
CA GLU A 24 -3.01 3.75 -34.70
C GLU A 24 -3.96 4.50 -35.64
N SER A 25 -5.25 4.21 -35.56
CA SER A 25 -6.35 5.13 -35.87
C SER A 25 -7.68 4.44 -35.55
N PHE A 26 -8.51 5.06 -34.71
CA PHE A 26 -9.95 4.82 -34.73
C PHE A 26 -10.64 6.16 -34.92
N GLU A 27 -11.42 6.27 -35.99
CA GLU A 27 -11.87 7.55 -36.53
C GLU A 27 -13.05 8.14 -35.74
N GLU A 28 -12.94 9.42 -35.39
CA GLU A 28 -13.99 10.19 -34.75
C GLU A 28 -15.15 10.47 -35.72
N LYS A 29 -16.40 10.22 -35.30
CA LYS A 29 -17.51 11.11 -35.66
C LYS A 29 -18.44 11.40 -34.48
N PRO A 30 -18.94 12.65 -34.36
CA PRO A 30 -19.69 13.08 -33.19
C PRO A 30 -21.15 12.66 -33.28
N ASN A 31 -21.82 12.55 -32.13
CA ASN A 31 -23.26 12.77 -32.07
C ASN A 31 -23.66 13.52 -30.80
N GLU A 32 -24.18 14.71 -31.00
CA GLU A 32 -24.75 15.59 -29.99
C GLU A 32 -26.14 15.08 -29.58
N VAL A 33 -26.36 14.84 -28.28
CA VAL A 33 -27.67 15.03 -27.64
C VAL A 33 -27.47 15.41 -26.17
N ALA A 34 -28.24 16.40 -25.71
CA ALA A 34 -28.13 16.95 -24.37
C ALA A 34 -28.60 16.00 -23.27
N SER A 35 -28.09 16.17 -22.04
CA SER A 35 -28.89 16.73 -20.93
C SER A 35 -28.15 16.69 -19.59
N LEU A 36 -28.13 17.84 -18.91
CA LEU A 36 -28.27 18.02 -17.45
C LEU A 36 -28.14 16.77 -16.55
N VAL A 37 -27.16 16.75 -15.62
CA VAL A 37 -27.40 16.86 -14.15
C VAL A 37 -26.15 16.48 -13.30
N ASN A 38 -25.90 17.27 -12.24
CA ASN A 38 -24.98 17.08 -11.10
C ASN A 38 -23.44 17.07 -11.32
N PRO A 39 -22.67 17.89 -10.57
CA PRO A 39 -21.28 17.58 -10.29
C PRO A 39 -21.24 16.41 -9.30
N ALA A 40 -21.04 15.20 -9.81
CA ALA A 40 -20.71 14.06 -8.96
C ALA A 40 -19.35 14.35 -8.30
N ILE A 41 -19.37 14.57 -6.98
CA ILE A 41 -18.17 14.41 -6.16
C ILE A 41 -17.77 12.95 -6.35
N SER A 42 -16.64 12.72 -7.02
CA SER A 42 -16.02 11.41 -7.11
C SER A 42 -15.54 11.02 -5.72
N VAL A 43 -16.45 10.46 -4.93
CA VAL A 43 -16.09 9.63 -3.79
C VAL A 43 -15.39 8.42 -4.41
N GLU A 44 -14.06 8.45 -4.43
CA GLU A 44 -13.27 7.30 -4.83
C GLU A 44 -13.60 6.18 -3.84
N LYS A 45 -14.52 5.31 -4.27
CA LYS A 45 -14.95 4.17 -3.49
C LYS A 45 -13.76 3.24 -3.44
N LEU A 46 -12.99 3.35 -2.35
CA LEU A 46 -12.01 2.37 -1.92
C LEU A 46 -12.70 1.02 -1.75
N SER A 47 -12.89 0.32 -2.87
CA SER A 47 -13.28 -1.07 -2.89
C SER A 47 -12.18 -1.83 -2.15
N PRO A 48 -12.49 -2.60 -1.09
CA PRO A 48 -11.48 -3.37 -0.40
C PRO A 48 -10.74 -4.22 -1.43
N ALA A 49 -9.45 -3.98 -1.59
CA ALA A 49 -8.60 -4.87 -2.36
C ALA A 49 -8.79 -6.28 -1.76
N PRO A 50 -8.85 -7.35 -2.57
CA PRO A 50 -9.03 -8.69 -2.05
C PRO A 50 -7.89 -8.97 -1.08
N HIS A 51 -8.20 -9.00 0.23
CA HIS A 51 -7.21 -9.20 1.28
C HIS A 51 -6.41 -10.44 0.92
N ALA A 52 -5.10 -10.29 0.77
CA ALA A 52 -4.23 -11.42 0.51
C ALA A 52 -4.48 -12.43 1.62
N GLN A 53 -4.83 -13.67 1.26
CA GLN A 53 -5.06 -14.75 2.24
C GLN A 53 -3.72 -15.17 2.86
N ARG A 54 -3.14 -14.29 3.67
CA ARG A 54 -1.94 -14.54 4.44
C ARG A 54 -2.32 -15.45 5.60
N PRO A 55 -1.60 -16.56 5.83
CA PRO A 55 -1.77 -17.35 7.04
C PRO A 55 -1.56 -16.46 8.27
N PHE A 56 -2.57 -16.38 9.14
CA PHE A 56 -2.43 -15.68 10.41
C PHE A 56 -1.79 -16.64 11.42
N TYR A 57 -0.50 -16.45 11.67
CA TYR A 57 0.26 -17.19 12.67
C TYR A 57 0.60 -16.24 13.82
N VAL A 58 0.36 -16.67 15.04
CA VAL A 58 0.62 -15.95 16.30
C VAL A 58 1.18 -16.92 17.30
N ASP A 59 2.25 -16.54 17.99
CA ASP A 59 2.96 -17.35 18.96
C ASP A 59 2.24 -17.37 20.32
N GLY A 60 1.41 -16.38 20.62
CA GLY A 60 0.65 -16.32 21.87
C GLY A 60 -0.65 -15.50 21.85
N PRO A 61 -1.56 -15.73 22.81
CA PRO A 61 -2.84 -15.02 22.91
C PRO A 61 -2.71 -13.53 23.29
N GLY A 62 -1.51 -13.06 23.65
CA GLY A 62 -1.21 -11.66 23.92
C GLY A 62 -0.89 -10.82 22.68
N GLU A 63 -0.66 -11.45 21.53
CA GLU A 63 -0.37 -10.77 20.25
C GLU A 63 -1.65 -10.36 19.50
N VAL A 64 -2.81 -10.88 19.93
CA VAL A 64 -4.12 -10.56 19.34
C VAL A 64 -4.91 -9.61 20.23
N LEU A 65 -5.48 -8.57 19.62
CA LEU A 65 -6.40 -7.67 20.32
C LEU A 65 -7.76 -8.36 20.56
N GLN A 66 -8.29 -8.18 21.77
CA GLN A 66 -9.62 -8.65 22.12
C GLN A 66 -10.70 -7.78 21.47
N GLN A 67 -11.91 -8.32 21.29
CA GLN A 67 -13.01 -7.58 20.66
C GLN A 67 -13.34 -6.25 21.36
N THR A 68 -13.23 -6.20 22.69
CA THR A 68 -13.41 -4.98 23.49
C THR A 68 -12.33 -3.92 23.22
N GLN A 69 -11.09 -4.34 22.98
CA GLN A 69 -9.99 -3.45 22.59
C GLN A 69 -10.18 -2.89 21.18
N LEU A 70 -10.61 -3.73 20.22
CA LEU A 70 -10.97 -3.28 18.88
C LEU A 70 -12.15 -2.30 18.89
N GLN A 71 -13.15 -2.52 19.76
CA GLN A 71 -14.25 -1.58 19.98
C GLN A 71 -13.78 -0.25 20.58
N ALA A 72 -12.84 -0.26 21.52
CA ALA A 72 -12.26 0.96 22.09
C ALA A 72 -11.53 1.80 21.02
N ILE A 73 -10.74 1.15 20.15
CA ILE A 73 -10.08 1.78 19.00
C ILE A 73 -11.13 2.43 18.07
N ALA A 74 -12.17 1.68 17.69
CA ALA A 74 -13.22 2.18 16.78
C ALA A 74 -14.09 3.31 17.38
N ALA A 75 -14.22 3.36 18.71
CA ALA A 75 -14.94 4.40 19.42
C ALA A 75 -14.14 5.71 19.59
N SER A 76 -12.80 5.63 19.57
CA SER A 76 -11.90 6.76 19.79
C SER A 76 -11.98 7.79 18.65
N ALA A 77 -12.46 8.99 18.96
CA ALA A 77 -12.48 10.12 18.01
C ALA A 77 -11.05 10.45 17.54
N ASP A 78 -10.11 10.62 18.49
CA ASP A 78 -8.68 10.85 18.24
C ASP A 78 -8.01 9.91 17.22
N ILE A 79 -8.47 8.66 17.13
CA ILE A 79 -7.95 7.67 16.18
C ILE A 79 -8.66 7.81 14.82
N ARG A 80 -9.99 8.00 14.80
CA ARG A 80 -10.74 8.23 13.55
C ARG A 80 -10.32 9.53 12.86
N ASP A 81 -10.15 10.60 13.62
CA ASP A 81 -9.74 11.91 13.12
C ASP A 81 -8.29 11.84 12.58
N ALA A 82 -7.42 11.03 13.20
CA ALA A 82 -6.09 10.75 12.66
C ALA A 82 -6.13 9.91 11.36
N LEU A 83 -7.13 9.04 11.20
CA LEU A 83 -7.35 8.27 9.96
C LEU A 83 -7.87 9.13 8.80
N GLU A 84 -8.27 10.39 9.00
CA GLU A 84 -8.55 11.33 7.90
C GLU A 84 -7.28 11.72 7.11
N ASN A 85 -6.09 11.44 7.65
CA ASN A 85 -4.81 11.70 6.99
C ASN A 85 -4.45 10.62 5.95
N GLU A 86 -4.34 11.02 4.69
CA GLU A 86 -3.98 10.15 3.55
C GLU A 86 -2.62 9.46 3.70
N GLU A 87 -1.62 10.09 4.35
CA GLU A 87 -0.32 9.46 4.61
C GLU A 87 -0.49 8.25 5.55
N ILE A 88 -1.30 8.40 6.60
CA ILE A 88 -1.59 7.31 7.54
C ILE A 88 -2.34 6.18 6.84
N GLN A 89 -3.37 6.50 6.03
CA GLN A 89 -4.11 5.49 5.27
C GLN A 89 -3.20 4.73 4.31
N ASN A 90 -2.33 5.42 3.57
CA ASN A 90 -1.39 4.82 2.64
C ASN A 90 -0.36 3.93 3.36
N LEU A 91 0.20 4.38 4.49
CA LEU A 91 1.12 3.57 5.29
C LEU A 91 0.46 2.29 5.83
N ILE A 92 -0.77 2.37 6.34
CA ILE A 92 -1.56 1.20 6.77
C ILE A 92 -1.80 0.25 5.59
N LEU A 93 -2.22 0.77 4.44
CA LEU A 93 -2.50 -0.04 3.24
C LEU A 93 -1.24 -0.76 2.72
N ASN A 94 -0.08 -0.10 2.74
CA ASN A 94 1.20 -0.69 2.35
C ASN A 94 1.62 -1.82 3.32
N ILE A 95 1.41 -1.66 4.62
CA ILE A 95 1.70 -2.70 5.62
C ILE A 95 0.76 -3.91 5.45
N ASP A 96 -0.55 -3.68 5.32
CA ASP A 96 -1.56 -4.75 5.18
C ASP A 96 -1.34 -5.55 3.89
N SER A 97 -1.11 -4.87 2.77
CA SER A 97 -0.92 -5.52 1.47
C SER A 97 0.47 -6.14 1.24
N SER A 98 1.50 -5.72 1.99
CA SER A 98 2.89 -6.18 1.77
C SER A 98 3.11 -7.66 2.09
N GLN A 99 3.85 -8.35 1.21
CA GLN A 99 4.33 -9.72 1.46
C GLN A 99 5.32 -9.79 2.65
N ASN A 100 5.93 -8.67 3.04
CA ASN A 100 6.78 -8.53 4.21
C ASN A 100 6.33 -7.33 5.04
N ALA A 101 5.29 -7.52 5.85
CA ALA A 101 4.70 -6.47 6.66
C ALA A 101 5.64 -5.96 7.78
N GLU A 102 6.54 -6.79 8.30
CA GLU A 102 7.55 -6.38 9.29
C GLU A 102 8.48 -5.29 8.72
N LEU A 103 8.99 -5.50 7.50
CA LEU A 103 9.85 -4.52 6.82
C LEU A 103 9.13 -3.21 6.50
N GLU A 104 7.86 -3.25 6.12
CA GLU A 104 7.07 -2.03 5.86
C GLU A 104 6.70 -1.32 7.17
N LEU A 105 6.45 -2.05 8.26
CA LEU A 105 6.27 -1.47 9.59
C LEU A 105 7.55 -0.76 10.07
N ASP A 106 8.72 -1.38 9.90
CA ASP A 106 10.04 -0.80 10.20
C ASP A 106 10.36 0.46 9.37
N LYS A 107 9.72 0.63 8.21
CA LYS A 107 9.79 1.87 7.42
C LYS A 107 8.79 2.89 7.92
N ALA A 108 7.53 2.50 8.12
CA ALA A 108 6.46 3.37 8.59
C ALA A 108 6.79 3.98 9.97
N MET A 109 7.37 3.19 10.88
CA MET A 109 7.85 3.64 12.19
C MET A 109 8.97 4.69 12.15
N LYS A 110 9.50 5.06 10.97
CA LYS A 110 10.41 6.20 10.79
C LYS A 110 9.68 7.51 10.47
N SER A 111 8.39 7.47 10.13
CA SER A 111 7.54 8.67 10.02
C SER A 111 6.99 9.05 11.39
N GLU A 112 7.23 10.31 11.81
CA GLU A 112 6.65 10.87 13.03
C GLU A 112 5.12 10.83 12.99
N VAL A 113 4.51 10.96 11.81
CA VAL A 113 3.05 10.92 11.63
C VAL A 113 2.50 9.54 12.02
N PHE A 114 3.18 8.46 11.62
CA PHE A 114 2.79 7.09 11.94
C PHE A 114 3.13 6.69 13.38
N GLN A 115 4.22 7.21 13.95
CA GLN A 115 4.54 7.04 15.38
C GLN A 115 3.42 7.65 16.25
N ASN A 116 3.07 8.92 16.00
CA ASN A 116 2.00 9.62 16.73
C ASN A 116 0.63 8.91 16.61
N PHE A 117 0.33 8.32 15.45
CA PHE A 117 -0.85 7.49 15.25
C PHE A 117 -0.81 6.19 16.07
N THR A 118 0.33 5.51 16.07
CA THR A 118 0.53 4.27 16.84
C THR A 118 0.42 4.54 18.35
N ASP A 119 0.97 5.65 18.84
CA ASP A 119 0.86 6.07 20.24
C ASP A 119 -0.60 6.33 20.67
N LYS A 120 -1.46 6.86 19.78
CA LYS A 120 -2.90 6.99 20.04
C LYS A 120 -3.59 5.63 20.18
N ILE A 121 -3.25 4.66 19.33
CA ILE A 121 -3.75 3.28 19.44
C ILE A 121 -3.28 2.66 20.77
N LEU A 122 -1.99 2.70 21.06
CA LEU A 122 -1.41 2.15 22.29
C LEU A 122 -2.00 2.82 23.55
N SER A 123 -2.28 4.12 23.50
CA SER A 123 -2.95 4.84 24.59
C SER A 123 -4.38 4.33 24.81
N SER A 124 -5.14 4.10 23.73
CA SER A 124 -6.49 3.52 23.82
C SER A 124 -6.46 2.10 24.41
N LEU A 125 -5.48 1.29 24.02
CA LEU A 125 -5.33 -0.11 24.46
C LEU A 125 -4.90 -0.24 25.93
N ASN A 126 -4.12 0.71 26.43
CA ASN A 126 -3.61 0.73 27.80
C ASN A 126 -4.54 1.43 28.80
N THR A 127 -5.74 1.85 28.38
CA THR A 127 -6.78 2.31 29.32
C THR A 127 -7.16 1.14 30.23
N LYS A 128 -6.75 1.20 31.51
CA LYS A 128 -7.23 0.23 32.50
C LYS A 128 -8.74 0.39 32.61
N PRO A 129 -9.53 -0.70 32.59
CA PRO A 129 -10.93 -0.60 32.95
C PRO A 129 -11.00 -0.20 34.44
N ASP A 130 -11.54 0.99 34.71
CA ASP A 130 -11.84 1.41 36.07
C ASP A 130 -12.88 0.44 36.66
N HIS A 131 -12.43 -0.42 37.58
CA HIS A 131 -13.31 -1.30 38.33
C HIS A 131 -14.20 -0.45 39.25
N LYS A 132 -15.47 -0.31 38.85
CA LYS A 132 -16.53 0.34 39.61
C LYS A 132 -17.55 -0.67 40.12
#